data_AF-A0A9X1MPW3-F1
#
_entry.id   AF-A0A9X1MPW3-F1
#
_cell.length_a   1.000
_cell.length_b   1.000
_cell.length_c   1.000
_cell.angle_alpha   90.00
_cell.angle_beta   90.00
_cell.angle_gamma   90.00
#
_symmetry.space_group_name_H-M   'P 1'
#
loop_
_entity.id
_entity.type
_entity.pdbx_description
1 polymer ?
#
loop_
_entity_poly.entity_id
_entity_poly.type
_entity_poly.pdbx_seq_one_letter_code
_entity_poly.pdbx_strand_id
1 'polypeptide(L)'
;MIEFILLFGFGALVLCYFAIFLSLGLRALVHACWGRFVKAQYLGWLCLLMGGTFGVWLAIVSLFLGFPLPWIFAVPAILGGMALLHSYSFRDVPAPGQFQFPILAVFYATFLTAIVTLAGVQFHRLLRTDDAIRREFAANLSRMDQIENVNVMGSVYRREFHVQQIEFSLAGRPDTLVRINPDDKLRTCDADEPLPEVMLIQVDRWLVGGETQPNANTRLSFIGIDVHQGGRFEKSFPFPLQSIDDIAAHYDELVELLDTWPREEKPGRMETADGLTIEYWKVDGGAPTKGP
;
A
#
# COMPACT_ATOMS: atom_id res chain seq x y z
N MET A 1 -11.31 -17.01 -21.20
CA MET A 1 -10.82 -18.38 -21.47
C MET A 1 -9.39 -18.38 -22.04
N ILE A 2 -9.09 -17.56 -23.05
CA ILE A 2 -7.74 -17.43 -23.63
C ILE A 2 -6.70 -16.94 -22.61
N GLU A 3 -7.05 -15.95 -21.79
CA GLU A 3 -6.18 -15.43 -20.71
C GLU A 3 -5.80 -16.50 -19.67
N PHE A 4 -6.74 -17.38 -19.33
CA PHE A 4 -6.52 -18.46 -18.37
C PHE A 4 -5.56 -19.53 -18.91
N ILE A 5 -5.68 -19.86 -20.21
CA ILE A 5 -4.79 -20.81 -20.89
C ILE A 5 -3.38 -20.22 -21.01
N LEU A 6 -3.25 -18.93 -21.32
CA LEU A 6 -1.97 -18.24 -21.40
C LEU A 6 -1.29 -18.15 -20.02
N LEU A 7 -2.03 -17.82 -18.96
CA LEU A 7 -1.51 -17.76 -17.60
C LEU A 7 -1.03 -19.13 -17.11
N PHE A 8 -1.82 -20.19 -17.38
CA PHE A 8 -1.49 -21.55 -16.98
C PHE A 8 -0.28 -22.10 -17.77
N GLY A 9 -0.27 -21.90 -19.09
CA GLY A 9 0.84 -22.32 -19.95
C GLY A 9 2.14 -21.61 -19.60
N PHE A 10 2.07 -20.31 -19.32
CA PHE A 10 3.22 -19.52 -18.86
C PHE A 10 3.73 -20.00 -17.50
N GLY A 11 2.82 -20.21 -16.53
CA GLY A 11 3.18 -20.72 -15.21
C GLY A 11 3.86 -22.10 -15.26
N ALA A 12 3.36 -23.01 -16.09
CA ALA A 12 3.96 -24.32 -16.28
C ALA A 12 5.38 -24.23 -16.89
N LEU A 13 5.58 -23.36 -17.89
CA LEU A 13 6.87 -23.17 -18.54
C LEU A 13 7.91 -22.58 -17.56
N VAL A 14 7.51 -21.62 -16.74
CA VAL A 14 8.34 -21.04 -15.67
C VAL A 14 8.72 -22.09 -14.62
N LEU A 15 7.78 -22.95 -14.21
CA LEU A 15 8.05 -24.04 -13.26
C LEU A 15 9.00 -25.10 -13.85
N CYS A 16 8.80 -25.49 -15.10
CA CYS A 16 9.71 -26.42 -15.79
C CYS A 16 11.12 -25.86 -15.91
N TYR A 17 11.24 -24.57 -16.28
CA TYR A 17 12.52 -23.88 -16.32
C TYR A 17 13.17 -23.89 -14.93
N PHE A 18 12.46 -23.44 -13.89
CA PHE A 18 12.96 -23.42 -12.53
C PHE A 18 13.47 -24.79 -12.06
N ALA A 19 12.72 -25.86 -12.32
CA ALA A 19 13.12 -27.22 -11.95
C ALA A 19 14.41 -27.68 -12.66
N ILE A 20 14.56 -27.37 -13.96
CA ILE A 20 15.75 -27.70 -14.74
C ILE A 20 16.98 -26.99 -14.15
N PHE A 21 16.90 -25.68 -13.93
CA PHE A 21 18.05 -24.91 -13.46
C PHE A 21 18.37 -25.18 -11.99
N LEU A 22 17.37 -25.44 -11.15
CA LEU A 22 17.60 -25.91 -9.78
C LEU A 22 18.40 -27.23 -9.79
N SER A 23 18.03 -28.17 -10.66
CA SER A 23 18.75 -29.44 -10.80
C SER A 23 20.18 -29.26 -11.32
N LEU A 24 20.41 -28.30 -12.22
CA LEU A 24 21.75 -27.97 -12.73
C LEU A 24 22.62 -27.31 -11.65
N GLY A 25 22.08 -26.38 -10.87
CA GLY A 25 22.78 -25.74 -9.76
C GLY A 25 23.17 -26.74 -8.67
N LEU A 26 22.26 -27.65 -8.29
CA LEU A 26 22.55 -28.75 -7.37
C LEU A 26 23.64 -29.67 -7.91
N ARG A 27 23.58 -30.04 -9.20
CA ARG A 27 24.63 -30.87 -9.84
C ARG A 27 25.98 -30.16 -9.89
N ALA A 28 26.00 -28.85 -10.15
CA ALA A 28 27.23 -28.05 -10.13
C ALA A 28 27.89 -28.09 -8.74
N LEU A 29 27.08 -27.92 -7.69
CA LEU A 29 27.52 -27.98 -6.30
C LEU A 29 28.07 -29.37 -5.96
N VAL A 30 27.34 -30.43 -6.29
CA VAL A 30 27.78 -31.83 -6.07
C VAL A 30 29.10 -32.11 -6.78
N HIS A 31 29.28 -31.63 -8.02
CA HIS A 31 30.55 -31.76 -8.73
C HIS A 31 31.68 -30.96 -8.08
N ALA A 32 31.40 -29.79 -7.49
CA ALA A 32 32.37 -29.02 -6.74
C ALA A 32 32.83 -29.76 -5.47
N CYS A 33 31.90 -30.44 -4.79
CA CYS A 33 32.18 -31.24 -3.59
C CYS A 33 33.00 -32.51 -3.88
N TRP A 34 32.86 -33.05 -5.09
CA TRP A 34 33.56 -34.28 -5.52
C TRP A 34 34.91 -34.03 -6.18
N GLY A 35 35.43 -32.80 -6.12
CA GLY A 35 36.70 -32.40 -6.74
C GLY A 35 36.67 -32.33 -8.27
N ARG A 36 35.48 -32.36 -8.91
CA ARG A 36 35.33 -32.28 -10.38
C ARG A 36 35.20 -30.82 -10.84
N PHE A 37 36.21 -30.02 -10.53
CA PHE A 37 36.16 -28.55 -10.60
C PHE A 37 35.84 -27.99 -11.99
N VAL A 38 36.39 -28.57 -13.08
CA VAL A 38 36.12 -28.11 -14.44
C VAL A 38 34.63 -28.24 -14.81
N LYS A 39 34.01 -29.37 -14.44
CA LYS A 39 32.57 -29.60 -14.66
C LYS A 39 31.72 -28.72 -13.73
N ALA A 40 32.14 -28.54 -12.49
CA ALA A 40 31.48 -27.66 -11.54
C ALA A 40 31.47 -26.20 -12.01
N GLN A 41 32.59 -25.71 -12.54
CA GLN A 41 32.71 -24.36 -13.07
C GLN A 41 31.83 -24.13 -14.29
N TYR A 42 31.84 -25.07 -15.25
CA TYR A 42 30.99 -24.98 -16.43
C TYR A 42 29.50 -24.93 -16.07
N LEU A 43 29.05 -25.84 -15.20
CA LEU A 43 27.66 -25.89 -14.75
C LEU A 43 27.29 -24.69 -13.88
N GLY A 44 28.21 -24.22 -13.04
CA GLY A 44 28.02 -23.04 -12.20
C GLY A 44 27.85 -21.76 -13.02
N TRP A 45 28.70 -21.54 -14.03
CA TRP A 45 28.57 -20.42 -14.97
C TRP A 45 27.27 -20.47 -15.77
N LEU A 46 26.92 -21.66 -16.28
CA LEU A 46 25.66 -21.86 -17.00
C LEU A 46 24.46 -21.48 -16.12
N CYS A 47 24.46 -21.94 -14.86
CA CYS A 47 23.38 -21.69 -13.91
C CYS A 47 23.31 -20.23 -13.46
N LEU A 48 24.46 -19.55 -13.34
CA LEU A 48 24.54 -18.13 -13.00
C LEU A 48 24.07 -17.23 -14.14
N LEU A 49 24.50 -17.49 -15.38
CA LEU A 49 24.08 -16.72 -16.55
C LEU A 49 22.59 -16.92 -16.85
N MET A 50 22.13 -18.17 -16.92
CA MET A 50 20.74 -18.49 -17.26
C MET A 50 19.78 -18.18 -16.11
N GLY A 51 20.17 -18.45 -14.86
CA GLY A 51 19.38 -18.11 -13.68
C GLY A 51 19.35 -16.61 -13.42
N GLY A 52 20.46 -15.91 -13.67
CA GLY A 52 20.55 -14.46 -13.51
C GLY A 52 19.74 -13.71 -14.55
N THR A 53 19.93 -14.01 -15.84
CA THR A 53 19.18 -13.36 -16.93
C THR A 53 17.68 -13.65 -16.84
N PHE A 54 17.29 -14.90 -16.59
CA PHE A 54 15.89 -15.27 -16.47
C PHE A 54 15.27 -14.76 -15.16
N GLY A 55 16.02 -14.77 -14.06
CA GLY A 55 15.59 -14.20 -12.78
C GLY A 55 15.34 -12.69 -12.86
N VAL A 56 16.20 -11.94 -13.56
CA VAL A 56 15.99 -10.50 -13.83
C VAL A 56 14.77 -10.29 -14.72
N TRP A 57 14.61 -11.08 -15.79
CA TRP A 57 13.46 -10.97 -16.67
C TRP A 57 12.13 -11.27 -15.93
N LEU A 58 12.08 -12.33 -15.13
CA LEU A 58 10.92 -12.66 -14.30
C LEU A 58 10.68 -11.64 -13.19
N ALA A 59 11.72 -11.03 -12.64
CA ALA A 59 11.57 -9.93 -11.69
C ALA A 59 10.88 -8.73 -12.35
N ILE A 60 11.31 -8.36 -13.55
CA ILE A 60 10.66 -7.30 -14.33
C ILE A 60 9.20 -7.66 -14.61
N VAL A 61 8.93 -8.86 -15.14
CA VAL A 61 7.56 -9.33 -15.43
C VAL A 61 6.70 -9.39 -14.16
N SER A 62 7.25 -9.79 -13.02
CA SER A 62 6.53 -9.85 -11.75
C SER A 62 6.09 -8.48 -11.23
N LEU A 63 6.89 -7.42 -11.49
CA LEU A 63 6.54 -6.05 -11.11
C LEU A 63 5.31 -5.58 -11.89
N PHE A 64 5.20 -5.97 -13.16
CA PHE A 64 4.03 -5.67 -13.99
C PHE A 64 2.81 -6.55 -13.69
N LEU A 65 3.00 -7.78 -13.22
CA LEU A 65 1.92 -8.73 -12.92
C LEU A 65 1.51 -8.77 -11.43
N GLY A 66 2.11 -7.94 -10.58
CA GLY A 66 1.86 -7.93 -9.14
C GLY A 66 2.23 -9.24 -8.43
N PHE A 67 3.18 -10.01 -8.99
CA PHE A 67 3.55 -11.31 -8.45
C PHE A 67 4.52 -11.13 -7.27
N PRO A 68 4.22 -11.65 -6.06
CA PRO A 68 4.91 -11.24 -4.84
C PRO A 68 6.28 -11.91 -4.59
N LEU A 69 6.71 -12.84 -5.45
CA LEU A 69 7.89 -13.69 -5.20
C LEU A 69 8.88 -13.79 -6.37
N PRO A 70 9.31 -12.68 -7.01
CA PRO A 70 10.24 -12.77 -8.14
C PRO A 70 11.62 -13.32 -7.82
N TRP A 71 12.04 -13.20 -6.57
CA TRP A 71 13.37 -13.56 -6.13
C TRP A 71 13.57 -15.08 -6.04
N ILE A 72 12.50 -15.90 -5.98
CA ILE A 72 12.62 -17.36 -6.00
C ILE A 72 13.35 -17.84 -7.27
N PHE A 73 13.22 -17.08 -8.36
CA PHE A 73 13.88 -17.38 -9.64
C PHE A 73 15.39 -17.07 -9.63
N ALA A 74 15.91 -16.37 -8.61
CA ALA A 74 17.35 -16.17 -8.42
C ALA A 74 18.04 -17.36 -7.74
N VAL A 75 17.30 -18.30 -7.15
CA VAL A 75 17.85 -19.47 -6.43
C VAL A 75 18.83 -20.29 -7.28
N PRO A 76 18.57 -20.60 -8.57
CA PRO A 76 19.54 -21.32 -9.39
C PRO A 76 20.84 -20.53 -9.61
N ALA A 77 20.75 -19.21 -9.78
CA ALA A 77 21.95 -18.37 -9.95
C ALA A 77 22.80 -18.35 -8.68
N ILE A 78 22.16 -18.29 -7.51
CA ILE A 78 22.81 -18.36 -6.20
C ILE A 78 23.52 -19.72 -6.02
N LEU A 79 22.86 -20.83 -6.37
CA LEU A 79 23.49 -22.17 -6.33
C LEU A 79 24.68 -22.28 -7.29
N GLY A 80 24.57 -21.73 -8.50
CA GLY A 80 25.66 -21.67 -9.47
C GLY A 80 26.85 -20.84 -8.98
N GLY A 81 26.60 -19.68 -8.38
CA GLY A 81 27.62 -18.83 -7.76
C GLY A 81 28.32 -19.50 -6.59
N MET A 82 27.57 -20.22 -5.75
CA MET A 82 28.14 -21.01 -4.66
C MET A 82 29.00 -22.17 -5.16
N ALA A 83 28.59 -22.87 -6.22
CA ALA A 83 29.40 -23.92 -6.83
C ALA A 83 30.72 -23.37 -7.41
N LEU A 84 30.69 -22.17 -8.02
CA LEU A 84 31.88 -21.48 -8.49
C LEU A 84 32.80 -21.09 -7.33
N LEU A 85 32.27 -20.38 -6.34
CA LEU A 85 33.01 -19.97 -5.14
C LEU A 85 33.69 -21.18 -4.48
N HIS A 86 32.95 -22.28 -4.32
CA HIS A 86 33.48 -23.51 -3.76
C HIS A 86 34.60 -24.12 -4.62
N SER A 87 34.41 -24.15 -5.95
CA SER A 87 35.40 -24.71 -6.87
C SER A 87 36.72 -23.91 -6.91
N TYR A 88 36.65 -22.60 -6.68
CA TYR A 88 37.83 -21.73 -6.65
C TYR A 88 38.52 -21.76 -5.28
N SER A 89 37.76 -21.71 -4.19
CA SER A 89 38.32 -21.58 -2.84
C SER A 89 38.84 -22.89 -2.23
N PHE A 90 38.32 -24.05 -2.65
CA PHE A 90 38.63 -25.34 -2.02
C PHE A 90 39.30 -26.34 -2.97
N ARG A 91 39.92 -25.86 -4.05
CA ARG A 91 40.55 -26.71 -5.07
C ARG A 91 41.63 -27.64 -4.52
N ASP A 92 42.34 -27.18 -3.48
CA ASP A 92 43.50 -27.87 -2.91
C ASP A 92 43.20 -28.57 -1.56
N VAL A 93 41.95 -28.57 -1.11
CA VAL A 93 41.53 -29.19 0.15
C VAL A 93 41.14 -30.65 -0.11
N PRO A 94 41.50 -31.64 0.73
CA PRO A 94 41.10 -33.03 0.54
C PRO A 94 39.57 -33.20 0.63
N ALA A 95 39.03 -34.13 -0.19
CA ALA A 95 37.59 -34.37 -0.38
C ALA A 95 36.72 -34.33 0.89
N PRO A 96 37.05 -34.95 2.04
CA PRO A 96 36.20 -34.86 3.24
C PRO A 96 36.04 -33.42 3.79
N GLY A 97 37.04 -32.56 3.62
CA GLY A 97 36.95 -31.12 3.98
C GLY A 97 36.13 -30.30 2.98
N GLN A 98 35.97 -30.80 1.74
CA GLN A 98 35.15 -30.18 0.69
C GLN A 98 33.64 -30.34 0.91
N PHE A 99 33.19 -31.23 1.81
CA PHE A 99 31.76 -31.47 2.07
C PHE A 99 31.17 -30.67 3.23
N GLN A 100 32.00 -30.08 4.11
CA GLN A 100 31.51 -29.33 5.28
C GLN A 100 30.90 -27.97 4.92
N PHE A 101 31.50 -27.27 3.96
CA PHE A 101 31.06 -25.94 3.52
C PHE A 101 29.77 -25.93 2.68
N PRO A 102 29.55 -26.82 1.69
CA PRO A 102 28.35 -26.82 0.86
C PRO A 102 27.09 -27.23 1.62
N ILE A 103 27.20 -28.09 2.65
CA ILE A 103 26.07 -28.40 3.53
C ILE A 103 25.62 -27.12 4.25
N LEU A 104 26.56 -26.38 4.87
CA LEU A 104 26.26 -25.13 5.57
C LEU A 104 25.67 -24.07 4.62
N ALA A 105 26.22 -23.97 3.40
CA ALA A 105 25.79 -23.02 2.40
C ALA A 105 24.39 -23.36 1.83
N VAL A 106 24.07 -24.65 1.63
CA VAL A 106 22.73 -25.11 1.25
C VAL A 106 21.73 -24.88 2.37
N PHE A 107 22.10 -25.16 3.63
CA PHE A 107 21.26 -24.83 4.79
C PHE A 107 21.00 -23.34 4.89
N TYR A 108 22.02 -22.49 4.71
CA TYR A 108 21.89 -21.04 4.75
C TYR A 108 20.99 -20.53 3.62
N ALA A 109 21.18 -21.00 2.38
CA ALA A 109 20.33 -20.63 1.26
C ALA A 109 18.87 -21.07 1.45
N THR A 110 18.64 -22.26 2.00
CA THR A 110 17.29 -22.77 2.29
C THR A 110 16.63 -21.97 3.41
N PHE A 111 17.38 -21.61 4.46
CA PHE A 111 16.90 -20.81 5.57
C PHE A 111 16.57 -19.37 5.15
N LEU A 112 17.43 -18.74 4.33
CA LEU A 112 17.19 -17.42 3.76
C LEU A 112 15.92 -17.44 2.87
N THR A 113 15.77 -18.48 2.04
CA THR A 113 14.58 -18.69 1.21
C THR A 113 13.32 -18.82 2.08
N ALA A 114 13.37 -19.56 3.19
CA ALA A 114 12.23 -19.71 4.10
C ALA A 114 11.83 -18.39 4.78
N ILE A 115 12.80 -17.61 5.31
CA ILE A 115 12.54 -16.31 5.94
C ILE A 115 11.92 -15.33 4.94
N VAL A 116 12.49 -15.23 3.74
CA VAL A 116 12.02 -14.28 2.73
C VAL A 116 10.66 -14.72 2.17
N THR A 117 10.39 -16.02 2.02
CA THR A 117 9.06 -16.53 1.65
C THR A 117 8.01 -16.18 2.71
N LEU A 118 8.34 -16.36 3.98
CA LEU A 118 7.46 -16.00 5.09
C LEU A 118 7.17 -14.49 5.09
N ALA A 119 8.19 -13.65 4.91
CA ALA A 119 8.04 -12.20 4.81
C ALA A 119 7.18 -11.78 3.61
N GLY A 120 7.40 -12.38 2.43
CA GLY A 120 6.64 -12.11 1.21
C GLY A 120 5.17 -12.51 1.33
N VAL A 121 4.87 -13.66 1.93
CA VAL A 121 3.47 -14.10 2.19
C VAL A 121 2.77 -13.16 3.17
N GLN A 122 3.46 -12.69 4.21
CA GLN A 122 2.90 -11.72 5.15
C GLN A 122 2.63 -10.37 4.47
N PHE A 123 3.57 -9.88 3.66
CA PHE A 123 3.40 -8.64 2.91
C PHE A 123 2.24 -8.72 1.90
N HIS A 124 2.13 -9.83 1.16
CA HIS A 124 1.02 -10.03 0.23
C HIS A 124 -0.34 -10.12 0.92
N ARG A 125 -0.41 -10.77 2.09
CA ARG A 125 -1.63 -10.79 2.91
C ARG A 125 -2.03 -9.38 3.34
N LEU A 126 -1.08 -8.56 3.78
CA LEU A 126 -1.34 -7.17 4.16
C LEU A 126 -1.91 -6.36 2.98
N LEU A 127 -1.31 -6.46 1.79
CA LEU A 127 -1.80 -5.78 0.59
C LEU A 127 -3.21 -6.26 0.17
N ARG A 128 -3.49 -7.56 0.21
CA ARG A 128 -4.83 -8.07 -0.10
C ARG A 128 -5.89 -7.62 0.89
N THR A 129 -5.54 -7.54 2.17
CA THR A 129 -6.45 -7.05 3.20
C THR A 129 -6.78 -5.57 2.96
N ASP A 130 -5.79 -4.76 2.59
CA ASP A 130 -5.98 -3.35 2.20
C ASP A 130 -6.98 -3.21 1.03
N ASP A 131 -6.70 -3.89 -0.09
CA ASP A 131 -7.55 -3.82 -1.29
C ASP A 131 -8.98 -4.36 -1.07
N ALA A 132 -9.14 -5.36 -0.19
CA ALA A 132 -10.46 -5.91 0.12
C ALA A 132 -11.29 -4.94 0.95
N ILE A 133 -10.69 -4.32 1.98
CA ILE A 133 -11.39 -3.37 2.86
C ILE A 133 -11.69 -2.07 2.10
N ARG A 134 -10.74 -1.54 1.31
CA ARG A 134 -11.02 -0.37 0.45
C ARG A 134 -12.20 -0.60 -0.48
N ARG A 135 -12.28 -1.78 -1.10
CA ARG A 135 -13.40 -2.16 -1.97
C ARG A 135 -14.70 -2.32 -1.19
N GLU A 136 -14.65 -2.82 0.04
CA GLU A 136 -15.82 -2.92 0.92
C GLU A 136 -16.39 -1.52 1.23
N PHE A 137 -15.55 -0.58 1.67
CA PHE A 137 -15.95 0.81 1.90
C PHE A 137 -16.46 1.48 0.63
N ALA A 138 -15.71 1.39 -0.47
CA ALA A 138 -16.12 1.98 -1.73
C ALA A 138 -17.45 1.38 -2.24
N ALA A 139 -17.66 0.07 -2.08
CA ALA A 139 -18.90 -0.59 -2.47
C ALA A 139 -20.08 -0.13 -1.60
N ASN A 140 -19.90 0.04 -0.29
CA ASN A 140 -20.96 0.51 0.60
C ASN A 140 -21.31 1.97 0.30
N LEU A 141 -20.30 2.84 0.15
CA LEU A 141 -20.49 4.24 -0.23
C LEU A 141 -21.10 4.41 -1.63
N SER A 142 -20.76 3.53 -2.58
CA SER A 142 -21.34 3.57 -3.93
C SER A 142 -22.83 3.22 -3.98
N ARG A 143 -23.43 2.74 -2.88
CA ARG A 143 -24.88 2.55 -2.78
C ARG A 143 -25.62 3.85 -2.47
N MET A 144 -24.91 4.91 -2.12
CA MET A 144 -25.50 6.22 -1.83
C MET A 144 -25.74 6.93 -3.17
N ASP A 145 -27.01 7.20 -3.48
CA ASP A 145 -27.43 7.80 -4.76
C ASP A 145 -26.96 9.26 -4.92
N GLN A 146 -26.51 9.89 -3.83
CA GLN A 146 -26.13 11.30 -3.74
C GLN A 146 -24.67 11.55 -4.15
N ILE A 147 -23.83 10.51 -4.21
CA ILE A 147 -22.39 10.64 -4.44
C ILE A 147 -21.88 9.69 -5.54
N GLU A 148 -20.80 10.09 -6.20
CA GLU A 148 -20.12 9.36 -7.26
C GLU A 148 -18.60 9.46 -7.09
N ASN A 149 -17.83 8.69 -7.88
CA ASN A 149 -16.37 8.73 -7.94
C ASN A 149 -15.68 8.58 -6.56
N VAL A 150 -16.20 7.68 -5.73
CA VAL A 150 -15.71 7.46 -4.37
C VAL A 150 -14.30 6.87 -4.40
N ASN A 151 -13.37 7.53 -3.70
CA ASN A 151 -12.01 7.08 -3.48
C ASN A 151 -11.73 7.01 -1.96
N VAL A 152 -11.29 5.85 -1.50
CA VAL A 152 -11.03 5.58 -0.07
C VAL A 152 -9.52 5.50 0.16
N MET A 153 -9.03 6.41 1.01
CA MET A 153 -7.62 6.50 1.39
C MET A 153 -7.45 6.09 2.85
N GLY A 154 -6.40 5.34 3.12
CA GLY A 154 -6.10 4.87 4.46
C GLY A 154 -4.73 4.22 4.55
N SER A 155 -4.40 3.73 5.74
CA SER A 155 -3.14 3.04 5.99
C SER A 155 -3.35 1.81 6.85
N VAL A 156 -2.47 0.82 6.69
CA VAL A 156 -2.50 -0.38 7.53
C VAL A 156 -1.69 -0.12 8.80
N TYR A 157 -2.37 -0.10 9.94
CA TYR A 157 -1.75 -0.03 11.26
C TYR A 157 -2.08 -1.29 12.04
N ARG A 158 -1.07 -1.92 12.66
CA ARG A 158 -1.25 -3.17 13.45
C ARG A 158 -2.03 -4.29 12.74
N ARG A 159 -1.91 -4.39 11.41
CA ARG A 159 -2.60 -5.36 10.53
C ARG A 159 -4.09 -5.09 10.28
N GLU A 160 -4.57 -3.93 10.67
CA GLU A 160 -5.91 -3.44 10.37
C GLU A 160 -5.80 -2.23 9.43
N PHE A 161 -6.66 -2.20 8.42
CA PHE A 161 -6.74 -1.03 7.54
C PHE A 161 -7.60 0.01 8.23
N HIS A 162 -7.02 1.16 8.51
CA HIS A 162 -7.73 2.31 9.04
C HIS A 162 -7.97 3.30 7.91
N VAL A 163 -9.23 3.60 7.66
CA VAL A 163 -9.61 4.66 6.73
C VAL A 163 -9.20 5.99 7.35
N GLN A 164 -8.51 6.83 6.59
CA GLN A 164 -8.08 8.15 7.03
C GLN A 164 -8.83 9.25 6.31
N GLN A 165 -9.29 8.97 5.09
CA GLN A 165 -9.98 9.94 4.27
C GLN A 165 -10.84 9.23 3.22
N ILE A 166 -12.00 9.79 2.96
CA ILE A 166 -12.85 9.44 1.82
C ILE A 166 -12.97 10.69 0.97
N GLU A 167 -12.80 10.50 -0.33
CA GLU A 167 -13.01 11.51 -1.36
C GLU A 167 -14.19 11.08 -2.23
N PHE A 168 -15.08 12.00 -2.57
CA PHE A 168 -16.19 11.75 -3.49
C PHE A 168 -16.62 13.02 -4.22
N SER A 169 -17.35 12.84 -5.32
CA SER A 169 -18.10 13.89 -6.02
C SER A 169 -19.60 13.70 -5.77
N LEU A 170 -20.40 14.73 -6.00
CA LEU A 170 -21.85 14.61 -5.99
C LEU A 170 -22.36 13.93 -7.26
N ALA A 171 -23.46 13.19 -7.15
CA ALA A 171 -24.09 12.52 -8.27
C ALA A 171 -24.48 13.50 -9.38
N GLY A 172 -24.13 13.16 -10.62
CA GLY A 172 -24.33 14.05 -11.78
C GLY A 172 -23.50 15.35 -11.80
N ARG A 173 -22.64 15.59 -10.81
CA ARG A 173 -21.73 16.77 -10.74
C ARG A 173 -20.27 16.35 -10.54
N PRO A 174 -19.61 15.79 -11.56
CA PRO A 174 -18.22 15.31 -11.48
C PRO A 174 -17.19 16.44 -11.31
N ASP A 175 -17.61 17.69 -11.43
CA ASP A 175 -16.82 18.89 -11.13
C ASP A 175 -16.67 19.15 -9.62
N THR A 176 -17.46 18.48 -8.78
CA THR A 176 -17.43 18.66 -7.33
C THR A 176 -16.42 17.75 -6.65
N LEU A 177 -15.91 18.21 -5.52
CA LEU A 177 -15.00 17.48 -4.65
C LEU A 177 -15.41 17.67 -3.20
N VAL A 178 -15.54 16.56 -2.47
CA VAL A 178 -15.66 16.55 -1.02
C VAL A 178 -14.64 15.55 -0.46
N ARG A 179 -13.92 15.96 0.58
CA ARG A 179 -13.08 15.07 1.38
C ARG A 179 -13.52 15.11 2.83
N ILE A 180 -13.74 13.93 3.39
CA ILE A 180 -14.08 13.75 4.80
C ILE A 180 -13.12 12.76 5.46
N ASN A 181 -12.88 12.93 6.75
CA ASN A 181 -12.32 11.86 7.57
C ASN A 181 -13.49 11.11 8.22
N PRO A 182 -13.69 9.82 7.91
CA PRO A 182 -14.80 9.05 8.46
C PRO A 182 -14.50 8.50 9.86
N ASP A 183 -15.56 8.25 10.63
CA ASP A 183 -15.54 7.31 11.76
C ASP A 183 -15.33 5.88 11.23
N ASP A 184 -14.67 5.01 12.01
CA ASP A 184 -14.58 3.57 11.74
C ASP A 184 -15.96 2.92 11.53
N LYS A 185 -17.03 3.51 12.09
CA LYS A 185 -18.42 3.06 11.91
C LYS A 185 -18.94 3.15 10.47
N LEU A 186 -18.30 3.94 9.60
CA LEU A 186 -18.71 4.09 8.21
C LEU A 186 -18.56 2.79 7.40
N ARG A 187 -17.88 1.78 7.96
CA ARG A 187 -17.75 0.45 7.36
C ARG A 187 -19.08 -0.30 7.25
N THR A 188 -19.99 -0.07 8.18
CA THR A 188 -21.26 -0.81 8.30
C THR A 188 -22.50 0.09 8.18
N CYS A 189 -22.28 1.38 7.90
CA CYS A 189 -23.32 2.39 7.87
C CYS A 189 -24.06 2.36 6.52
N ASP A 190 -25.39 2.42 6.57
CA ASP A 190 -26.21 2.77 5.40
C ASP A 190 -26.26 4.31 5.23
N ALA A 191 -26.65 4.79 4.04
CA ALA A 191 -26.58 6.21 3.63
C ALA A 191 -27.38 7.18 4.53
N ASP A 192 -28.48 6.67 5.04
CA ASP A 192 -29.50 7.37 5.82
C ASP A 192 -29.23 7.33 7.33
N GLU A 193 -28.20 6.61 7.77
CA GLU A 193 -27.83 6.58 9.18
C GLU A 193 -26.98 7.82 9.55
N PRO A 194 -27.31 8.50 10.66
CA PRO A 194 -26.56 9.66 11.11
C PRO A 194 -25.12 9.25 11.45
N LEU A 195 -24.16 9.95 10.86
CA LEU A 195 -22.75 9.71 11.08
C LEU A 195 -22.32 10.44 12.36
N PRO A 196 -21.93 9.71 13.42
CA PRO A 196 -21.70 10.32 14.73
C PRO A 196 -20.48 11.23 14.74
N GLU A 197 -19.50 11.00 13.87
CA GLU A 197 -18.29 11.83 13.75
C GLU A 197 -17.97 12.10 12.28
N VAL A 198 -18.33 13.29 11.80
CA VAL A 198 -17.95 13.79 10.49
C VAL A 198 -16.95 14.92 10.64
N MET A 199 -15.75 14.72 10.08
CA MET A 199 -14.75 15.77 9.92
C MET A 199 -14.67 16.16 8.45
N LEU A 200 -15.08 17.38 8.14
CA LEU A 200 -15.00 17.95 6.81
C LEU A 200 -13.59 18.44 6.55
N ILE A 201 -12.87 17.83 5.59
CA ILE A 201 -11.49 18.19 5.24
C ILE A 201 -11.45 19.20 4.10
N GLN A 202 -12.22 18.95 3.05
CA GLN A 202 -12.19 19.78 1.84
C GLN A 202 -13.56 19.79 1.17
N VAL A 203 -13.93 20.95 0.65
CA VAL A 203 -15.06 21.14 -0.26
C VAL A 203 -14.59 21.99 -1.42
N ASP A 204 -14.83 21.51 -2.64
CA ASP A 204 -14.30 22.10 -3.88
C ASP A 204 -12.76 22.23 -3.77
N ARG A 205 -12.20 23.41 -4.06
CA ARG A 205 -10.77 23.69 -3.90
C ARG A 205 -10.35 24.02 -2.47
N TRP A 206 -11.30 24.22 -1.55
CA TRP A 206 -11.00 24.77 -0.23
C TRP A 206 -10.74 23.66 0.79
N LEU A 207 -9.48 23.53 1.21
CA LEU A 207 -9.10 22.69 2.34
C LEU A 207 -9.22 23.50 3.62
N VAL A 208 -9.77 22.91 4.66
CA VAL A 208 -10.00 23.55 5.96
C VAL A 208 -9.19 22.88 7.05
N GLY A 209 -8.78 23.67 8.03
CA GLY A 209 -8.00 23.19 9.16
C GLY A 209 -7.84 24.26 10.22
N GLY A 210 -6.99 23.97 11.19
CA GLY A 210 -6.72 24.90 12.26
C GLY A 210 -5.60 24.48 13.18
N GLU A 211 -5.39 25.30 14.19
CA GLU A 211 -4.47 25.06 15.28
C GLU A 211 -5.20 25.25 16.61
N THR A 212 -4.94 24.33 17.54
CA THR A 212 -5.32 24.51 18.94
C THR A 212 -4.10 24.96 19.74
N GLN A 213 -4.31 25.91 20.65
CA GLN A 213 -3.30 26.35 21.62
C GLN A 213 -3.70 25.87 23.02
N PRO A 214 -3.45 24.61 23.38
CA PRO A 214 -3.74 24.11 24.72
C PRO A 214 -2.92 24.79 25.82
N ASN A 215 -1.74 25.33 25.49
CA ASN A 215 -0.87 26.10 26.40
C ASN A 215 -0.03 27.10 25.59
N ALA A 216 0.51 28.13 26.25
CA ALA A 216 1.29 29.21 25.61
C ALA A 216 2.47 28.75 24.71
N ASN A 217 2.96 27.51 24.89
CA ASN A 217 4.12 26.97 24.16
C ASN A 217 3.82 25.77 23.25
N THR A 218 2.57 25.28 23.19
CA THR A 218 2.24 24.10 22.37
C THR A 218 1.13 24.47 21.39
N ARG A 219 1.43 24.33 20.10
CA ARG A 219 0.46 24.44 19.01
C ARG A 219 0.24 23.06 18.42
N LEU A 220 -1.01 22.63 18.34
CA LEU A 220 -1.38 21.38 17.68
C LEU A 220 -2.21 21.73 16.46
N SER A 221 -1.63 21.54 15.28
CA SER A 221 -2.34 21.70 14.01
C SER A 221 -3.19 20.47 13.71
N PHE A 222 -4.32 20.70 13.06
CA PHE A 222 -5.23 19.67 12.61
C PHE A 222 -5.78 20.01 11.23
N ILE A 223 -6.10 18.97 10.47
CA ILE A 223 -6.66 19.06 9.13
C ILE A 223 -8.11 18.56 9.20
N GLY A 224 -9.03 19.34 8.66
CA GLY A 224 -10.46 19.14 8.75
C GLY A 224 -11.09 19.73 10.01
N ILE A 225 -12.39 19.99 9.94
CA ILE A 225 -13.19 20.55 11.03
C ILE A 225 -14.36 19.60 11.33
N ASP A 226 -14.60 19.36 12.61
CA ASP A 226 -15.68 18.53 13.10
C ASP A 226 -17.01 19.30 13.09
N VAL A 227 -17.91 18.87 12.21
CA VAL A 227 -19.17 19.57 11.89
C VAL A 227 -20.44 18.81 12.32
N HIS A 228 -20.27 17.58 12.84
CA HIS A 228 -21.35 16.76 13.38
C HIS A 228 -21.97 17.38 14.65
N GLN A 229 -23.09 16.83 15.11
CA GLN A 229 -23.78 17.30 16.32
C GLN A 229 -22.88 17.16 17.56
N GLY A 230 -22.64 18.26 18.28
CA GLY A 230 -21.68 18.30 19.38
C GLY A 230 -20.23 18.53 18.95
N GLY A 231 -19.96 18.59 17.65
CA GLY A 231 -18.68 18.97 17.08
C GLY A 231 -18.34 20.43 17.40
N ARG A 232 -17.05 20.72 17.52
CA ARG A 232 -16.53 22.04 17.90
C ARG A 232 -16.96 23.14 16.93
N PHE A 233 -17.13 22.80 15.65
CA PHE A 233 -17.51 23.76 14.62
C PHE A 233 -18.99 23.70 14.23
N GLU A 234 -19.82 22.90 14.90
CA GLU A 234 -21.26 22.75 14.59
C GLU A 234 -21.96 24.11 14.43
N LYS A 235 -21.71 25.04 15.36
CA LYS A 235 -22.34 26.38 15.37
C LYS A 235 -21.76 27.36 14.37
N SER A 236 -20.67 27.01 13.70
CA SER A 236 -20.03 27.84 12.68
C SER A 236 -20.71 27.69 11.32
N PHE A 237 -21.61 26.72 11.17
CA PHE A 237 -22.39 26.48 9.96
C PHE A 237 -23.86 26.87 10.17
N PRO A 238 -24.54 27.41 9.15
CA PRO A 238 -25.93 27.84 9.27
C PRO A 238 -26.94 26.68 9.19
N PHE A 239 -26.49 25.47 8.87
CA PHE A 239 -27.27 24.25 8.73
C PHE A 239 -26.53 23.05 9.38
N PRO A 240 -27.26 22.01 9.81
CA PRO A 240 -26.65 20.80 10.36
C PRO A 240 -25.94 19.98 9.28
N LEU A 241 -24.78 19.42 9.62
CA LEU A 241 -24.01 18.49 8.79
C LEU A 241 -23.79 17.18 9.55
N GLN A 242 -24.82 16.32 9.57
CA GLN A 242 -24.83 15.08 10.35
C GLN A 242 -24.68 13.82 9.48
N SER A 243 -24.82 13.97 8.17
CA SER A 243 -24.78 12.88 7.21
C SER A 243 -24.08 13.30 5.91
N ILE A 244 -23.77 12.32 5.06
CA ILE A 244 -23.29 12.60 3.69
C ILE A 244 -24.38 13.30 2.87
N ASP A 245 -25.65 12.96 3.12
CA ASP A 245 -26.80 13.58 2.47
C ASP A 245 -26.91 15.08 2.79
N ASP A 246 -26.66 15.49 4.04
CA ASP A 246 -26.65 16.91 4.40
C ASP A 246 -25.53 17.67 3.67
N ILE A 247 -24.34 17.06 3.56
CA ILE A 247 -23.22 17.64 2.83
C ILE A 247 -23.57 17.79 1.34
N ALA A 248 -24.20 16.77 0.75
CA ALA A 248 -24.62 16.79 -0.64
C ALA A 248 -25.71 17.84 -0.90
N ALA A 249 -26.71 17.93 -0.01
CA ALA A 249 -27.82 18.86 -0.12
C ALA A 249 -27.38 20.33 0.00
N HIS A 250 -26.40 20.61 0.86
CA HIS A 250 -25.91 21.97 1.14
C HIS A 250 -24.55 22.27 0.50
N TYR A 251 -24.12 21.50 -0.51
CA TYR A 251 -22.79 21.65 -1.10
C TYR A 251 -22.50 23.05 -1.64
N ASP A 252 -23.42 23.63 -2.42
CA ASP A 252 -23.20 24.96 -3.01
C ASP A 252 -23.14 26.04 -1.91
N GLU A 253 -23.98 25.91 -0.87
CA GLU A 253 -23.95 26.79 0.30
C GLU A 253 -22.63 26.67 1.07
N LEU A 254 -22.06 25.45 1.16
CA LEU A 254 -20.74 25.22 1.75
C LEU A 254 -19.64 25.88 0.94
N VAL A 255 -19.68 25.80 -0.39
CA VAL A 255 -18.70 26.46 -1.25
C VAL A 255 -18.74 27.98 -1.07
N GLU A 256 -19.93 28.57 -1.05
CA GLU A 256 -20.12 30.01 -0.82
C GLU A 256 -19.66 30.45 0.57
N LEU A 257 -20.04 29.71 1.61
CA LEU A 257 -19.62 29.96 2.98
C LEU A 257 -18.10 29.89 3.09
N LEU A 258 -17.50 28.84 2.54
CA LEU A 258 -16.07 28.65 2.54
C LEU A 258 -15.36 29.73 1.72
N ASP A 259 -15.97 30.31 0.70
CA ASP A 259 -15.35 31.42 -0.04
C ASP A 259 -15.11 32.65 0.87
N THR A 260 -15.99 32.87 1.84
CA THR A 260 -15.88 33.95 2.85
C THR A 260 -15.08 33.59 4.11
N TRP A 261 -14.66 32.32 4.23
CA TRP A 261 -13.97 31.83 5.42
C TRP A 261 -12.59 32.48 5.64
N PRO A 262 -12.11 32.59 6.89
CA PRO A 262 -10.78 33.12 7.19
C PRO A 262 -9.65 32.36 6.49
N ARG A 263 -8.60 33.08 6.10
CA ARG A 263 -7.39 32.51 5.47
C ARG A 263 -6.26 32.36 6.48
N GLU A 264 -5.25 31.57 6.14
CA GLU A 264 -4.10 31.30 7.02
C GLU A 264 -3.38 32.58 7.46
N GLU A 265 -3.31 33.61 6.62
CA GLU A 265 -2.65 34.87 6.97
C GLU A 265 -3.45 35.70 7.99
N LYS A 266 -4.75 35.45 8.10
CA LYS A 266 -5.66 36.11 9.04
C LYS A 266 -6.68 35.08 9.55
N PRO A 267 -6.27 34.17 10.45
CA PRO A 267 -7.10 33.07 10.89
C PRO A 267 -8.29 33.57 11.71
N GLY A 268 -9.39 32.84 11.60
CA GLY A 268 -10.53 32.96 12.51
C GLY A 268 -10.14 32.45 13.89
N ARG A 269 -10.84 32.92 14.92
CA ARG A 269 -10.61 32.49 16.30
C ARG A 269 -11.92 32.14 16.95
N MET A 270 -11.92 31.04 17.70
CA MET A 270 -13.04 30.69 18.57
C MET A 270 -12.52 30.11 19.89
N GLU A 271 -13.30 30.26 20.95
CA GLU A 271 -13.05 29.60 22.23
C GLU A 271 -14.01 28.43 22.37
N THR A 272 -13.50 27.26 22.71
CA THR A 272 -14.33 26.08 23.02
C THR A 272 -14.91 26.18 24.42
N ALA A 273 -15.92 25.35 24.69
CA ALA A 273 -16.50 25.23 26.04
C ALA A 273 -15.46 24.85 27.12
N ASP A 274 -14.39 24.17 26.73
CA ASP A 274 -13.28 23.75 27.61
C ASP A 274 -12.21 24.85 27.81
N GLY A 275 -12.45 26.06 27.28
CA GLY A 275 -11.52 27.20 27.39
C GLY A 275 -10.32 27.13 26.45
N LEU A 276 -10.35 26.27 25.43
CA LEU A 276 -9.29 26.20 24.42
C LEU A 276 -9.55 27.23 23.32
N THR A 277 -8.54 28.02 22.97
CA THR A 277 -8.59 28.86 21.77
C THR A 277 -8.19 28.04 20.56
N ILE A 278 -9.07 28.05 19.55
CA ILE A 278 -8.85 27.44 18.25
C ILE A 278 -8.71 28.56 17.22
N GLU A 279 -7.58 28.55 16.51
CA GLU A 279 -7.39 29.33 15.29
C GLU A 279 -7.77 28.44 14.10
N TYR A 280 -8.61 28.93 13.18
CA TYR A 280 -9.09 28.14 12.04
C TYR A 280 -9.01 28.94 10.75
N TRP A 281 -8.78 28.25 9.64
CA TRP A 281 -8.64 28.88 8.33
C TRP A 281 -8.90 27.89 7.19
N LYS A 282 -8.99 28.44 5.98
CA LYS A 282 -8.92 27.70 4.73
C LYS A 282 -7.62 27.95 3.99
N VAL A 283 -7.25 27.00 3.15
CA VAL A 283 -6.18 27.10 2.15
C VAL A 283 -6.67 26.58 0.80
N ASP A 284 -6.04 27.01 -0.29
CA ASP A 284 -6.28 26.42 -1.62
C ASP A 284 -5.63 25.03 -1.67
N GLY A 285 -6.46 24.00 -1.64
CA GLY A 285 -6.07 22.58 -1.74
C GLY A 285 -5.85 22.11 -3.17
N GLY A 286 -6.02 22.99 -4.16
CA GLY A 286 -5.96 22.66 -5.58
C GLY A 286 -7.32 22.20 -6.13
N ALA A 287 -7.47 22.30 -7.45
CA ALA A 287 -8.64 21.85 -8.18
C ALA A 287 -8.85 20.33 -8.03
N PRO A 288 -10.08 19.82 -8.19
CA PRO A 288 -10.34 18.39 -8.30
C PRO A 288 -9.34 17.77 -9.29
N THR A 289 -8.47 16.90 -8.78
CA THR A 289 -7.59 16.12 -9.63
C THR A 289 -8.48 15.21 -10.45
N LYS A 290 -8.75 15.60 -11.71
CA LYS A 290 -9.35 14.73 -12.72
C LYS A 290 -8.45 13.50 -12.83
N GLY A 291 -8.84 12.43 -12.16
CA GLY A 291 -8.28 11.11 -12.42
C GLY A 291 -8.63 10.70 -13.86
N PRO A 292 -7.68 10.17 -14.63
CA PRO A 292 -7.92 9.64 -15.97
C PRO A 292 -8.86 8.42 -15.98
#